data_AF-A0A963PSJ0-F1
#
_entry.id   AF-A0A963PSJ0-F1
#
_cell.length_a   1.000
_cell.length_b   1.000
_cell.length_c   1.000
_cell.angle_alpha   90.00
_cell.angle_beta   90.00
_cell.angle_gamma   90.00
#
_symmetry.space_group_name_H-M   'P 1'
#
loop_
_entity.id
_entity.type
_entity.pdbx_description
1 polymer ?
#
loop_
_entity_poly.entity_id
_entity_poly.type
_entity_poly.pdbx_seq_one_letter_code
_entity_poly.pdbx_strand_id
1 'polypeptide(L)' 'NALAPLKLVEALVYNITLSERKLVALQSSRMGSIGGNTTGGSYEYRLSKVAVNMIARNLANDLA' A
#
# COMPACT_ATOMS: atom_id res chain seq x y z
N ASN A 1 -0.54 10.71 -1.44
CA ASN A 1 0.38 9.61 -1.81
C ASN A 1 -0.23 8.21 -1.72
N ALA A 2 -1.15 7.91 -0.79
CA ALA A 2 -1.68 6.54 -0.63
C ALA A 2 -2.72 6.10 -1.68
N LEU A 3 -3.61 6.99 -2.12
CA LEU A 3 -4.72 6.62 -2.99
C LEU A 3 -4.30 6.34 -4.44
N ALA A 4 -3.30 7.06 -4.97
CA ALA A 4 -2.87 6.88 -6.36
C ALA A 4 -2.37 5.43 -6.65
N PRO A 5 -1.54 4.80 -5.79
CA PRO A 5 -1.22 3.38 -5.93
C PRO A 5 -2.43 2.44 -5.90
N LEU A 6 -3.41 2.69 -5.03
CA LEU A 6 -4.64 1.88 -5.00
C LEU A 6 -5.41 2.02 -6.32
N LYS A 7 -5.59 3.25 -6.81
CA LYS A 7 -6.27 3.51 -8.08
C LYS A 7 -5.56 2.88 -9.28
N LEU A 8 -4.23 2.82 -9.24
CA LEU A 8 -3.45 2.11 -10.26
C LEU A 8 -3.73 0.61 -10.24
N VAL A 9 -3.79 -0.01 -9.04
CA VAL A 9 -4.13 -1.42 -8.91
C VAL A 9 -5.56 -1.70 -9.36
N GLU A 10 -6.53 -0.85 -8.98
CA GLU A 10 -7.91 -0.94 -9.46
C GLU A 10 -7.98 -0.90 -10.99
N ALA A 11 -7.27 0.02 -11.62
CA ALA A 11 -7.24 0.15 -13.09
C ALA A 11 -6.58 -1.05 -13.78
N LEU A 12 -5.66 -1.74 -13.11
CA LEU A 12 -4.91 -2.87 -13.66
C LEU A 12 -5.44 -4.23 -13.19
N VAL A 13 -6.51 -4.28 -12.40
CA VAL A 13 -6.96 -5.50 -11.72
C VAL A 13 -7.18 -6.66 -12.69
N TYR A 14 -7.77 -6.39 -13.86
CA TYR A 14 -7.99 -7.40 -14.90
C TYR A 14 -6.68 -7.97 -15.45
N ASN A 15 -5.68 -7.12 -15.69
CA ASN A 15 -4.37 -7.56 -16.18
C ASN A 15 -3.63 -8.36 -15.10
N ILE A 16 -3.77 -7.96 -13.83
CA ILE A 16 -3.16 -8.63 -12.69
C ILE A 16 -3.76 -10.03 -12.52
N THR A 17 -5.08 -10.19 -12.63
CA THR A 17 -5.74 -11.50 -12.46
C THR A 17 -5.41 -12.49 -13.58
N LEU A 18 -5.17 -12.00 -14.80
CA LEU A 18 -4.71 -12.81 -15.94
C LEU A 18 -3.22 -13.14 -15.92
N SER A 19 -2.41 -12.41 -15.15
CA SER A 19 -0.97 -12.64 -15.07
C SER A 19 -0.67 -13.97 -14.38
N GLU A 20 0.24 -14.77 -14.97
CA GLU A 20 0.81 -15.95 -14.31
C GLU A 20 1.50 -15.57 -12.98
N ARG A 21 2.07 -14.37 -12.92
CA ARG A 21 2.73 -13.81 -11.73
C ARG A 21 1.90 -12.63 -11.23
N LYS A 22 0.90 -12.91 -10.38
CA LYS A 22 0.01 -11.92 -9.74
C LYS A 22 0.75 -11.09 -8.67
N LEU A 23 1.69 -10.24 -9.10
CA LEU A 23 2.57 -9.49 -8.20
C LEU A 23 2.30 -7.99 -8.26
N VAL A 24 2.05 -7.39 -7.11
CA VAL A 24 1.97 -5.94 -6.90
C VAL A 24 2.97 -5.54 -5.82
N ALA A 25 3.84 -4.58 -6.12
CA ALA A 25 4.82 -4.05 -5.17
C ALA A 25 4.53 -2.56 -4.89
N LEU A 26 4.29 -2.23 -3.61
CA LEU A 26 3.98 -0.86 -3.17
C LEU A 26 5.12 -0.28 -2.32
N GLN A 27 5.58 0.92 -2.68
CA GLN A 27 6.68 1.57 -1.96
C GLN A 27 6.18 2.40 -0.76
N SER A 28 6.37 1.86 0.43
CA SER A 28 6.04 2.53 1.70
C SER A 28 7.24 3.29 2.29
N SER A 29 7.37 3.37 3.62
CA SER A 29 8.46 3.98 4.39
C SER A 29 8.47 3.40 5.80
N ARG A 30 9.64 3.39 6.46
CA ARG A 30 9.76 3.05 7.90
C ARG A 30 8.87 3.94 8.77
N MET A 31 8.60 5.17 8.32
CA MET A 31 7.69 6.11 9.00
C MET A 31 6.22 5.66 9.03
N GLY A 32 5.83 4.68 8.20
CA GLY A 32 4.52 4.04 8.24
C GLY A 32 4.40 2.92 9.29
N SER A 33 5.45 2.64 10.06
CA SER A 33 5.38 1.69 11.17
C SER A 33 4.76 2.36 12.39
N ILE A 34 3.65 1.80 12.90
CA ILE A 34 3.00 2.24 14.13
C ILE A 34 3.87 1.89 15.34
N GLY A 35 4.29 0.63 15.45
CA GLY A 35 5.16 0.18 16.55
C GLY A 35 6.56 0.81 16.54
N GLY A 36 7.02 1.28 15.38
CA GLY A 36 8.30 1.97 15.22
C GLY A 36 8.26 3.49 15.39
N ASN A 37 7.11 4.07 15.77
CA ASN A 37 6.98 5.51 15.91
C ASN A 37 7.37 6.00 17.31
N THR A 38 8.63 6.43 17.49
CA THR A 38 9.16 6.97 18.75
C THR A 38 9.36 8.49 18.76
N THR A 39 9.22 9.16 17.61
CA THR A 39 9.58 10.58 17.44
C THR A 39 8.40 11.51 17.14
N GLY A 40 7.22 10.97 16.78
CA GLY A 40 6.06 11.79 16.41
C GLY A 40 6.25 12.61 15.13
N GLY A 41 5.44 13.67 14.98
CA GLY A 41 5.49 14.63 13.86
C GLY A 41 5.21 14.02 12.47
N SER A 42 5.35 14.83 11.41
CA SER A 42 5.13 14.39 10.02
C SER A 42 3.80 13.65 9.80
N TYR A 43 2.74 14.09 10.48
CA TYR A 43 1.46 13.38 10.57
C TYR A 43 0.94 12.96 9.20
N GLU A 44 0.86 13.89 8.26
CA GLU A 44 0.35 13.64 6.90
C GLU A 44 1.17 12.58 6.15
N TYR A 45 2.51 12.67 6.23
CA TYR A 45 3.39 11.72 5.57
C TYR A 45 3.31 10.33 6.22
N ARG A 46 3.30 10.25 7.56
CA ARG A 46 3.15 9.00 8.30
C ARG A 46 1.81 8.34 8.02
N LEU A 47 0.72 9.10 8.11
CA LEU A 47 -0.63 8.64 7.77
C LEU A 47 -0.67 8.08 6.35
N SER A 48 -0.08 8.79 5.38
CA SER A 48 -0.05 8.29 4.01
C SER A 48 0.76 6.99 3.86
N LYS A 49 1.78 6.74 4.68
CA LYS A 49 2.60 5.51 4.60
C LYS A 49 1.97 4.34 5.38
N VAL A 50 1.30 4.62 6.50
CA VAL A 50 0.42 3.65 7.17
C VAL A 50 -0.68 3.19 6.22
N ALA A 51 -1.33 4.13 5.52
CA ALA A 51 -2.38 3.81 4.55
C ALA A 51 -1.86 2.90 3.42
N VAL A 52 -0.65 3.14 2.89
CA VAL A 52 -0.04 2.23 1.89
C VAL A 52 0.17 0.82 2.44
N ASN A 53 0.61 0.68 3.69
CA ASN A 53 0.77 -0.64 4.32
C ASN A 53 -0.56 -1.37 4.45
N MET A 54 -1.62 -0.66 4.86
CA MET A 54 -2.96 -1.24 4.99
C MET A 54 -3.54 -1.62 3.62
N ILE A 55 -3.38 -0.76 2.61
CA ILE A 55 -3.77 -1.06 1.22
C ILE A 55 -3.07 -2.33 0.74
N ALA A 56 -1.75 -2.47 0.97
CA ALA A 56 -1.02 -3.67 0.58
C ALA A 56 -1.57 -4.93 1.24
N ARG A 57 -1.92 -4.86 2.55
CA ARG A 57 -2.51 -5.97 3.28
C ARG A 57 -3.89 -6.35 2.74
N ASN A 58 -4.73 -5.37 2.46
CA ASN A 58 -6.07 -5.61 1.92
C ASN A 58 -6.00 -6.20 0.50
N LEU A 59 -5.20 -5.60 -0.39
CA LEU A 59 -5.01 -6.12 -1.76
C LEU A 59 -4.46 -7.55 -1.76
N ALA A 60 -3.56 -7.90 -0.83
CA ALA A 60 -3.06 -9.27 -0.72
C ALA A 60 -4.15 -10.27 -0.29
N ASN A 61 -5.17 -9.84 0.47
CA ASN A 61 -6.32 -10.67 0.79
C ASN A 61 -7.32 -10.72 -0.37
N ASP A 62 -7.57 -9.58 -1.02
CA ASP A 62 -8.57 -9.44 -2.09
C ASP A 62 -8.14 -10.14 -3.39
N LEU A 63 -6.84 -10.19 -3.68
CA LEU A 63 -6.27 -10.72 -4.93
C LEU A 63 -5.60 -12.10 -4.77
N ALA A 64 -5.74 -12.73 -3.59
CA ALA A 64 -5.20 -14.06 -3.30
C ALA A 64 -5.73 -15.14 -4.26
#